data_AF-A0A1W9UZF1-F1
#
_entry.id   AF-A0A1W9UZF1-F1
#
_cell.length_a   1.000
_cell.length_b   1.000
_cell.length_c   1.000
_cell.angle_alpha   90.00
_cell.angle_beta   90.00
_cell.angle_gamma   90.00
#
_symmetry.space_group_name_H-M   'P 1'
#
loop_
_entity.id
_entity.type
_entity.pdbx_description
1 polymer ?
#
loop_
_entity_poly.entity_id
_entity_poly.type
_entity_poly.pdbx_seq_one_letter_code
_entity_poly.pdbx_strand_id
1 'polypeptide(L)' 'APYPLLERIRLLVKKSEGEILDENFAEDVTITLRFPVERFTDFEDQLQELSSGKLRPEIVETNEVLVKLDG' A
#
# COMPACT_ATOMS: atom_id res chain seq x y z
N ALA A 1 -12.55 13.66 11.84
CA ALA A 1 -11.27 13.95 11.15
C ALA A 1 -11.09 12.94 10.02
N PRO A 2 -10.57 13.32 8.83
CA PRO A 2 -10.48 12.44 7.65
C PRO A 2 -9.34 11.40 7.71
N TYR A 3 -8.50 11.44 8.75
CA TYR A 3 -7.31 10.60 8.91
C TYR A 3 -7.48 9.13 9.38
N PRO A 4 -8.60 8.67 9.99
CA PRO A 4 -8.68 7.30 10.51
C PRO A 4 -8.47 6.20 9.46
N LEU A 5 -8.93 6.42 8.22
CA LEU A 5 -8.73 5.45 7.14
C LEU A 5 -7.26 5.40 6.72
N LEU A 6 -6.62 6.57 6.61
CA LEU A 6 -5.20 6.66 6.28
C LEU A 6 -4.32 5.90 7.27
N GLU A 7 -4.55 6.10 8.58
CA GLU A 7 -3.78 5.38 9.61
C GLU A 7 -3.98 3.86 9.50
N ARG A 8 -5.19 3.40 9.19
CA ARG A 8 -5.45 1.96 8.98
C ARG A 8 -4.76 1.43 7.73
N ILE A 9 -4.71 2.23 6.65
CA ILE A 9 -3.95 1.87 5.45
C ILE A 9 -2.46 1.77 5.78
N ARG A 10 -1.88 2.70 6.55
CA ARG A 10 -0.46 2.63 6.98
C ARG A 10 -0.15 1.36 7.77
N LEU A 11 -1.06 0.93 8.64
CA LEU A 11 -0.92 -0.34 9.37
C LEU A 11 -1.01 -1.55 8.42
N LEU A 12 -1.94 -1.51 7.46
CA LEU A 12 -2.10 -2.55 6.45
C LEU A 12 -0.86 -2.67 5.57
N VAL A 13 -0.29 -1.55 5.11
CA VAL A 13 0.96 -1.52 4.32
C VAL A 13 2.08 -2.26 5.06
N LYS A 14 2.28 -1.95 6.34
CA LYS A 14 3.30 -2.63 7.17
C LYS A 14 3.03 -4.12 7.33
N LYS A 15 1.77 -4.51 7.52
CA LYS A 15 1.37 -5.93 7.63
C LYS A 15 1.62 -6.71 6.34
N SER A 16 1.51 -6.04 5.19
CA SER A 16 1.75 -6.61 3.86
C SER A 16 3.20 -6.50 3.40
N GLU A 17 4.14 -6.23 4.31
CA GLU A 17 5.58 -6.07 3.98
C GLU A 17 5.84 -4.95 2.95
N GLY A 18 4.94 -3.96 2.89
CA GLY A 18 5.04 -2.83 1.99
C GLY A 18 5.82 -1.65 2.56
N GLU A 19 6.26 -0.79 1.66
CA GLU A 19 6.95 0.46 1.92
C GLU A 19 6.11 1.64 1.40
N ILE A 20 6.04 2.71 2.19
CA ILE A 20 5.47 3.99 1.74
C ILE A 20 6.60 4.80 1.11
N LEU A 21 6.47 5.13 -0.17
CA LEU A 21 7.47 5.89 -0.92
C LEU A 21 7.24 7.40 -0.83
N ASP A 22 5.97 7.80 -0.87
CA ASP A 22 5.57 9.20 -0.85
C ASP A 22 4.12 9.35 -0.35
N GLU A 23 3.82 10.50 0.25
CA GLU A 23 2.47 10.89 0.68
C GLU A 23 2.22 12.36 0.32
N ASN A 24 1.16 12.62 -0.43
CA ASN A 24 0.73 13.96 -0.80
C ASN A 24 -0.65 14.26 -0.20
N PHE A 25 -0.75 15.35 0.56
CA PHE A 25 -1.95 15.78 1.30
C PHE A 25 -2.57 17.02 0.64
N ALA A 26 -3.17 16.85 -0.53
CA ALA A 26 -3.85 17.90 -1.28
C ALA A 26 -5.37 17.84 -1.05
N GLU A 27 -6.19 18.18 -2.05
CA GLU A 27 -7.65 17.96 -2.00
C GLU A 27 -7.98 16.48 -1.76
N ASP A 28 -7.27 15.60 -2.46
CA ASP A 28 -7.25 14.17 -2.21
C ASP A 28 -5.89 13.75 -1.62
N VAL A 29 -5.93 12.76 -0.73
CA VAL A 29 -4.70 12.13 -0.20
C VAL A 29 -4.23 11.07 -1.20
N THR A 30 -3.00 11.23 -1.69
CA THR A 30 -2.34 10.24 -2.56
C THR A 30 -1.18 9.59 -1.82
N ILE A 31 -1.05 8.28 -1.94
CA ILE A 31 0.04 7.51 -1.33
C ILE A 31 0.68 6.65 -2.41
N THR A 32 1.99 6.76 -2.55
CA THR A 32 2.78 5.86 -3.41
C THR A 32 3.34 4.74 -2.54
N LEU A 33 3.08 3.50 -2.94
CA LEU A 33 3.41 2.31 -2.18
C LEU A 33 4.25 1.36 -3.01
N ARG A 34 5.10 0.58 -2.35
CA ARG A 34 5.86 -0.51 -2.96
C ARG A 34 5.68 -1.78 -2.13
N PHE A 35 5.54 -2.91 -2.82
CA PHE A 35 5.34 -4.22 -2.19
C PHE A 35 6.16 -5.29 -2.93
N PRO A 36 6.55 -6.38 -2.25
CA PRO A 36 6.81 -7.65 -2.93
C PRO A 36 5.57 -8.05 -3.74
N VAL A 37 5.77 -8.50 -4.97
CA VAL A 37 4.66 -8.81 -5.90
C VAL A 37 3.73 -9.88 -5.30
N GLU A 38 4.29 -10.83 -4.55
CA GLU A 38 3.57 -11.92 -3.90
C GLU A 38 2.62 -11.45 -2.78
N ARG A 39 2.84 -10.24 -2.24
CA ARG A 39 2.03 -9.64 -1.17
C ARG A 39 0.97 -8.68 -1.69
N PHE A 40 1.05 -8.29 -2.96
CA PHE A 40 0.19 -7.24 -3.53
C PHE A 40 -1.29 -7.66 -3.56
N THR A 41 -1.60 -8.87 -4.01
CA THR A 41 -3.00 -9.35 -4.08
C THR A 41 -3.67 -9.35 -2.71
N ASP A 42 -2.99 -9.88 -1.68
CA ASP A 42 -3.50 -9.90 -0.30
C ASP A 42 -3.71 -8.48 0.27
N PHE A 43 -2.85 -7.54 -0.12
CA PHE A 43 -3.00 -6.12 0.24
C PHE A 43 -4.23 -5.51 -0.43
N GLU A 44 -4.40 -5.73 -1.74
CA GLU A 44 -5.52 -5.18 -2.51
C GLU A 44 -6.86 -5.66 -1.94
N ASP A 45 -7.00 -6.95 -1.64
CA ASP A 45 -8.22 -7.53 -1.06
C ASP A 45 -8.55 -6.92 0.31
N GLN A 46 -7.55 -6.78 1.19
CA GLN A 46 -7.74 -6.14 2.50
C GLN A 46 -8.06 -4.64 2.37
N LEU A 47 -7.50 -3.96 1.36
CA LEU A 47 -7.81 -2.56 1.08
C LEU A 47 -9.25 -2.40 0.57
N GLN A 48 -9.73 -3.33 -0.27
CA GLN A 48 -11.15 -3.35 -0.68
C GLN A 48 -12.03 -3.48 0.56
N GLU A 49 -11.78 -4.45 1.43
CA GLU A 49 -12.57 -4.67 2.64
C GLU A 49 -12.56 -3.44 3.56
N LEU A 50 -11.36 -2.93 3.86
CA LEU A 50 -11.14 -1.79 4.74
C LEU A 50 -11.85 -0.52 4.24
N SER A 51 -11.85 -0.31 2.93
CA SER A 51 -12.45 0.86 2.28
C SER A 51 -13.92 0.68 1.89
N SER A 52 -14.51 -0.49 2.17
CA SER A 52 -15.85 -0.86 1.64
C SER A 52 -15.93 -0.75 0.11
N GLY A 53 -14.87 -1.15 -0.58
CA GLY A 53 -14.74 -1.18 -2.04
C GLY A 53 -14.48 0.19 -2.69
N LYS A 54 -14.23 1.24 -1.91
CA LYS A 54 -14.09 2.61 -2.42
C LYS A 54 -12.69 2.92 -2.97
N LEU A 55 -11.68 2.20 -2.52
CA LEU A 55 -10.30 2.42 -2.92
C LEU A 55 -9.80 1.23 -3.73
N ARG A 56 -9.15 1.48 -4.87
CA ARG A 56 -8.40 0.51 -5.65
C ARG A 56 -7.02 1.08 -5.94
N PRO A 57 -5.93 0.33 -5.69
CA PRO A 57 -4.59 0.77 -6.06
C PRO A 57 -4.41 0.69 -7.57
N GLU A 58 -3.62 1.60 -8.14
CA GLU A 58 -3.16 1.52 -9.53
C GLU A 58 -1.71 1.04 -9.54
N ILE A 59 -1.40 0.03 -10.36
CA ILE A 59 -0.03 -0.42 -10.55
C ILE A 59 0.66 0.52 -11.53
N VAL A 60 1.56 1.35 -11.00
CA VAL A 60 2.38 2.27 -11.82
C VAL A 60 3.53 1.53 -12.49
N GLU A 61 4.15 0.56 -11.80
CA GLU A 61 5.33 -0.17 -12.28
C GLU A 61 5.49 -1.51 -11.54
N THR A 62 6.19 -2.47 -12.16
CA THR A 62 6.66 -3.72 -11.53
C THR A 62 8.09 -3.98 -11.95
N ASN A 63 9.00 -4.12 -10.99
CA ASN A 63 10.43 -4.21 -11.21
C ASN A 63 11.07 -5.35 -10.41
N GLU A 64 12.18 -5.87 -10.93
CA GLU A 64 13.05 -6.78 -10.19
C GLU A 64 14.01 -5.99 -9.28
N VAL A 65 14.22 -6.48 -8.06
CA VAL A 65 15.17 -5.90 -7.11
C VAL A 65 16.09 -6.98 -6.56
N LEU A 66 17.37 -6.63 -6.37
CA LEU A 66 18.33 -7.53 -5.71
C LEU A 66 18.08 -7.50 -4.21
N VAL A 67 17.54 -8.61 -3.69
CA VAL A 67 17.38 -8.81 -2.25
C VAL A 67 18.60 -9.55 -1.73
N LYS A 68 19.22 -8.99 -0.68
CA LYS A 68 20.29 -9.70 0.03
C LYS A 68 19.65 -10.81 0.87
N LEU A 69 20.03 -12.06 0.61
CA LEU A 69 19.68 -13.17 1.48
C LEU A 69 20.64 -13.17 2.67
N ASP A 70 20.12 -12.95 3.87
CA ASP A 70 20.89 -13.19 5.09
C ASP A 70 20.93 -14.71 5.31
N GLY A 71 22.13 -15.28 5.27
CA GLY A 71 22.40 -16.72 5.40
C GLY A 71 22.68 -17.18 6.82
#